data_AF-A0A6D2I0D7-F1
#
_entry.id   AF-A0A6D2I0D7-F1
#
_cell.length_a   1.000
_cell.length_b   1.000
_cell.length_c   1.000
_cell.angle_alpha   90.00
_cell.angle_beta   90.00
_cell.angle_gamma   90.00
#
_symmetry.space_group_name_H-M   'P 1'
#
loop_
_entity.id
_entity.type
_entity.pdbx_description
1 polymer ?
#
loop_
_entity_poly.entity_id
_entity_poly.type
_entity_poly.pdbx_seq_one_letter_code
_entity_poly.pdbx_strand_id
1 'polypeptide(L)'
;MCRSSARDSRHTADIVTFYGVVKEIILLDYHMFQVPLFRCVWANKGNGVKEEEGFTLVNLHMNQSAFLQDPYILASQAKQVFYSREDDTSPWYVVMRAPPRGYHELETEE
;
A
#
# COMPACT_ATOMS: atom_id res chain seq x y z
N MET A 1 -5.77 12.87 -4.79
CA MET A 1 -5.45 14.30 -4.62
C MET A 1 -5.57 14.64 -3.15
N CYS A 2 -4.47 14.91 -2.46
CA CYS A 2 -4.51 15.40 -1.08
C CYS A 2 -4.56 16.93 -1.13
N ARG A 3 -5.54 17.55 -0.45
CA ARG A 3 -5.66 19.01 -0.34
C ARG A 3 -5.46 19.39 1.11
N SER A 4 -4.41 20.15 1.43
CA SER A 4 -4.17 20.66 2.78
C SER A 4 -5.16 21.76 3.19
N SER A 5 -5.83 22.40 2.21
CA SER A 5 -6.88 23.39 2.42
C SER A 5 -7.74 23.59 1.18
N ALA A 6 -9.00 24.01 1.38
CA ALA A 6 -9.92 24.39 0.30
C ALA A 6 -9.41 25.56 -0.57
N ARG A 7 -8.44 26.35 -0.06
CA ARG A 7 -7.83 27.49 -0.77
C ARG A 7 -6.51 27.14 -1.47
N ASP A 8 -6.02 25.92 -1.34
CA ASP A 8 -4.77 25.52 -1.96
C ASP A 8 -5.00 25.20 -3.45
N SER A 9 -4.46 26.07 -4.31
CA SER A 9 -4.46 25.95 -5.78
C SER A 9 -3.20 25.28 -6.32
N ARG A 10 -2.23 24.94 -5.45
CA ARG A 10 -0.98 24.25 -5.82
C ARG A 10 -1.19 22.74 -5.76
N HIS A 11 -1.99 22.22 -6.68
CA HIS A 11 -2.27 20.80 -6.73
C HIS A 11 -1.06 20.08 -7.35
N THR A 12 -0.25 19.40 -6.55
CA THR A 12 0.65 18.37 -7.07
C THR A 12 -0.09 17.04 -6.97
N ALA A 13 -0.48 16.49 -8.13
CA ALA A 13 -1.01 15.14 -8.21
C ALA A 13 0.16 14.15 -8.07
N ASP A 14 0.64 13.96 -6.85
CA ASP A 14 1.63 12.93 -6.56
C ASP A 14 0.91 11.61 -6.23
N ILE A 15 1.35 10.53 -6.88
CA ILE A 15 0.85 9.18 -6.60
C ILE A 15 1.58 8.69 -5.37
N VAL A 16 0.96 8.91 -4.20
CA VAL A 16 1.51 8.41 -2.95
C VAL A 16 1.33 6.90 -2.87
N THR A 17 2.44 6.18 -2.84
CA THR A 17 2.46 4.72 -2.63
C THR A 17 2.56 4.42 -1.14
N PHE A 18 1.72 3.49 -0.65
CA PHE A 18 1.74 2.99 0.71
C PHE A 18 2.08 1.50 0.71
N TYR A 19 2.83 1.08 1.73
CA TYR A 19 3.22 -0.32 1.92
C TYR A 19 2.65 -0.82 3.24
N GLY A 20 2.04 -1.99 3.21
CA GLY A 20 1.43 -2.60 4.38
C GLY A 20 1.25 -4.09 4.23
N VAL A 21 0.73 -4.69 5.30
CA VAL A 21 0.40 -6.11 5.40
C VAL A 21 -1.07 -6.24 5.70
N VAL A 22 -1.80 -6.98 4.87
CA VAL A 22 -3.20 -7.34 5.12
C VAL A 22 -3.26 -8.22 6.37
N LYS A 23 -4.07 -7.82 7.34
CA LYS A 23 -4.34 -8.58 8.57
C LYS A 23 -5.68 -9.28 8.52
N GLU A 24 -6.70 -8.62 7.96
CA GLU A 24 -8.04 -9.14 7.86
C GLU A 24 -8.63 -8.77 6.50
N ILE A 25 -9.49 -9.65 6.00
CA ILE A 25 -10.30 -9.41 4.80
C ILE A 25 -11.75 -9.46 5.25
N ILE A 26 -12.45 -8.35 5.07
CA ILE A 26 -13.88 -8.23 5.34
C ILE A 26 -14.61 -8.22 4.01
N LEU A 27 -15.65 -9.03 3.88
CA LEU A 27 -16.53 -9.01 2.72
C LEU A 27 -17.84 -8.33 3.14
N LEU A 28 -18.10 -7.14 2.59
CA LEU A 28 -19.38 -6.47 2.79
C LEU A 28 -20.38 -7.03 1.78
N ASP A 29 -21.48 -7.61 2.27
CA ASP A 29 -22.55 -8.16 1.44
C ASP A 29 -23.73 -7.18 1.40
N TYR A 30 -23.97 -6.58 0.24
CA TYR A 30 -25.09 -5.68 0.00
C TYR A 30 -26.29 -6.39 -0.65
N HIS A 31 -26.33 -7.73 -0.63
CA HIS A 31 -27.23 -8.63 -1.35
C HIS A 31 -27.13 -8.58 -2.87
N MET A 32 -26.94 -7.41 -3.46
CA MET A 32 -26.81 -7.21 -4.91
C MET A 32 -25.37 -7.37 -5.40
N PHE A 33 -24.41 -7.03 -4.56
CA PHE A 33 -22.98 -7.16 -4.83
C PHE A 33 -22.21 -7.27 -3.53
N GLN A 34 -20.97 -7.74 -3.63
CA GLN A 34 -20.05 -7.87 -2.51
C GLN A 34 -18.84 -6.96 -2.71
N VAL A 35 -18.39 -6.31 -1.64
CA VAL A 35 -17.22 -5.42 -1.65
C VAL A 35 -16.17 -5.95 -0.68
N PRO A 36 -15.00 -6.42 -1.17
CA PRO A 36 -13.90 -6.82 -0.30
C PRO A 36 -13.14 -5.59 0.20
N LEU A 37 -13.00 -5.51 1.52
CA LEU A 37 -12.17 -4.55 2.24
C LEU A 37 -10.98 -5.26 2.89
N PHE A 38 -9.80 -4.68 2.75
CA PHE A 38 -8.61 -5.15 3.42
C PHE A 38 -8.31 -4.26 4.61
N ARG A 39 -8.22 -4.86 5.80
CA ARG A 39 -7.64 -4.22 6.96
C ARG A 39 -6.13 -4.40 6.89
N CYS A 40 -5.41 -3.31 6.73
CA CYS A 40 -3.97 -3.31 6.57
C CYS A 40 -3.28 -2.68 7.78
N VAL A 41 -2.15 -3.28 8.13
CA VAL A 41 -1.16 -2.63 8.99
C VAL A 41 -0.14 -1.96 8.07
N TRP A 42 0.00 -0.65 8.19
CA TRP A 42 0.77 0.18 7.28
C TRP A 42 2.14 0.53 7.84
N ALA A 43 3.14 0.58 6.97
CA ALA A 43 4.41 1.21 7.27
C ALA A 43 4.23 2.73 7.40
N ASN A 44 4.99 3.34 8.30
CA ASN A 44 4.98 4.79 8.45
C ASN A 44 5.61 5.44 7.21
N LYS A 45 4.87 6.26 6.45
CA LYS A 45 5.38 6.89 5.22
C LYS A 45 6.61 7.77 5.46
N GLY A 46 6.74 8.40 6.63
CA GLY A 46 7.85 9.33 6.92
C GLY A 46 9.17 8.60 7.23
N ASN A 47 9.13 7.65 8.17
CA ASN A 47 10.34 7.00 8.69
C ASN A 47 10.40 5.50 8.41
N GLY A 48 9.34 4.91 7.87
CA GLY A 48 9.19 3.48 7.63
C GLY A 48 9.32 3.09 6.15
N VAL A 49 9.62 4.03 5.25
CA VAL A 49 9.88 3.75 3.83
C VAL A 49 11.08 4.57 3.39
N LYS A 50 12.06 3.94 2.73
CA LYS A 50 13.21 4.62 2.12
C LYS A 50 13.62 3.93 0.82
N GLU A 51 14.40 4.62 0.01
CA GLU A 51 15.05 4.04 -1.17
C GLU A 51 16.56 3.94 -0.94
N GLU A 52 17.14 2.79 -1.27
CA GLU A 52 18.57 2.51 -1.11
C GLU A 52 19.02 1.63 -2.26
N GLU A 53 20.06 2.04 -2.99
CA GLU A 53 20.62 1.30 -4.14
C GLU A 53 19.58 0.91 -5.22
N GLY A 54 18.52 1.71 -5.38
CA GLY A 54 17.42 1.44 -6.31
C GLY A 54 16.35 0.47 -5.80
N PHE A 55 16.47 0.00 -4.56
CA PHE A 55 15.47 -0.82 -3.88
C PHE A 55 14.61 0.02 -2.96
N THR A 56 13.31 -0.26 -2.94
CA THR A 56 12.42 0.27 -1.89
C THR A 56 12.53 -0.61 -0.64
N LEU A 57 12.89 0.01 0.48
CA LEU A 57 12.98 -0.62 1.79
C LEU A 57 11.84 -0.13 2.68
N VAL A 58 11.19 -1.08 3.36
CA VAL A 58 10.04 -0.82 4.23
C VAL A 58 10.29 -1.39 5.60
N ASN A 59 10.03 -0.60 6.64
CA ASN A 59 10.03 -1.02 8.02
C ASN A 59 8.58 -1.15 8.51
N LEU A 60 8.11 -2.39 8.63
CA LEU A 60 6.75 -2.72 9.05
C LEU A 60 6.55 -2.68 10.57
N HIS A 61 7.63 -2.60 11.35
CA HIS A 61 7.60 -2.65 12.82
C HIS A 61 7.59 -1.25 13.45
N MET A 62 7.86 -0.20 12.67
CA MET A 62 8.01 1.16 13.17
C MET A 62 6.69 1.93 13.20
N ASN A 63 6.30 2.36 14.40
CA ASN A 63 5.25 3.33 14.73
C ASN A 63 4.09 3.47 13.71
N GLN A 64 3.13 2.54 13.79
CA GLN A 64 1.97 2.40 12.91
C GLN A 64 0.79 3.34 13.30
N SER A 65 0.99 4.22 14.28
CA SER A 65 -0.07 5.02 14.92
C SER A 65 -0.85 5.91 13.95
N ALA A 66 -0.19 6.41 12.90
CA ALA A 66 -0.80 7.27 11.89
C ALA A 66 -1.95 6.60 11.12
N PHE A 67 -1.98 5.27 11.03
CA PHE A 67 -3.00 4.53 10.28
C PHE A 67 -3.93 3.69 11.18
N LEU A 68 -3.85 3.84 12.50
CA LEU A 68 -4.79 3.17 13.41
C LEU A 68 -6.22 3.69 13.23
N GLN A 69 -6.39 4.95 12.81
CA GLN A 69 -7.71 5.54 12.60
C GLN A 69 -8.31 5.25 11.22
N ASP A 70 -7.49 4.81 10.25
CA ASP A 70 -7.95 4.48 8.89
C ASP A 70 -7.21 3.25 8.33
N PRO A 71 -7.55 2.04 8.80
CA PRO A 71 -6.83 0.82 8.44
C PRO A 71 -7.38 0.13 7.20
N TYR A 72 -8.50 0.59 6.63
CA TYR A 72 -9.24 -0.14 5.59
C TYR A 72 -8.99 0.45 4.19
N ILE A 73 -8.76 -0.44 3.22
CA ILE A 73 -8.72 -0.08 1.79
C ILE A 73 -9.60 -1.03 0.98
N LEU A 74 -10.01 -0.58 -0.21
CA LEU A 74 -10.65 -1.46 -1.19
C LEU A 74 -9.62 -2.41 -1.79
N ALA A 75 -10.02 -3.65 -2.08
CA ALA A 75 -9.13 -4.60 -2.76
C ALA A 75 -8.66 -4.08 -4.13
N SER A 76 -9.49 -3.30 -4.83
CA SER A 76 -9.17 -2.68 -6.13
C SER A 76 -8.05 -1.63 -6.05
N GLN A 77 -7.76 -1.11 -4.86
CA GLN A 77 -6.68 -0.15 -4.62
C GLN A 77 -5.35 -0.84 -4.27
N ALA A 78 -5.37 -2.15 -4.00
CA ALA A 78 -4.20 -2.89 -3.58
C ALA A 78 -3.45 -3.51 -4.76
N LYS A 79 -2.13 -3.43 -4.73
CA LYS A 79 -1.23 -4.24 -5.56
C LYS A 79 -0.45 -5.19 -4.67
N GLN A 80 -0.31 -6.43 -5.09
CA GLN A 80 0.46 -7.41 -4.33
C GLN A 80 1.96 -7.14 -4.44
N VAL A 81 2.63 -7.21 -3.29
CA VAL A 81 4.09 -7.14 -3.17
C VAL A 81 4.57 -8.24 -2.21
N PHE A 82 5.85 -8.57 -2.31
CA PHE A 82 6.53 -9.44 -1.37
C PHE A 82 7.57 -8.64 -0.58
N TYR A 83 7.75 -9.01 0.68
CA TYR A 83 8.75 -8.42 1.57
C TYR A 83 9.83 -9.45 1.83
N SER A 84 11.07 -9.15 1.46
CA SER A 84 12.23 -10.00 1.71
C SER A 84 13.23 -9.30 2.62
N ARG A 85 13.95 -10.04 3.45
CA ARG A 85 15.06 -9.56 4.25
C ARG A 85 16.18 -10.59 4.23
N GLU A 86 17.41 -10.11 4.33
CA GLU A 86 18.60 -10.98 4.34
C GLU A 86 18.72 -11.75 5.66
N ASP A 87 18.46 -11.07 6.78
CA ASP A 87 18.46 -11.66 8.11
C ASP A 87 17.39 -11.03 9.03
N ASP A 88 17.22 -11.63 10.21
CA ASP A 88 16.26 -11.19 11.21
C ASP A 88 16.75 -9.99 12.05
N THR A 89 17.99 -9.55 11.85
CA THR A 89 18.61 -8.46 12.62
C THR A 89 18.19 -7.09 12.09
N SER A 90 17.95 -6.98 10.78
CA SER A 90 17.46 -5.76 10.16
C SER A 90 15.92 -5.65 10.26
N PRO A 91 15.39 -4.49 10.69
CA PRO A 91 13.95 -4.23 10.66
C PRO A 91 13.44 -3.84 9.26
N TRP A 92 14.33 -3.77 8.26
CA TRP A 92 14.02 -3.34 6.90
C TRP A 92 13.79 -4.51 5.96
N TYR A 93 12.73 -4.41 5.17
CA TYR A 93 12.38 -5.37 4.14
C TYR A 93 12.50 -4.74 2.76
N VAL A 94 13.15 -5.44 1.84
CA VAL A 94 13.12 -5.13 0.41
C VAL A 94 11.74 -5.46 -0.14
N VAL A 95 11.13 -4.50 -0.82
CA VAL A 95 9.86 -4.70 -1.52
C VAL A 95 10.11 -5.23 -2.92
N MET A 96 9.52 -6.38 -3.22
CA MET A 96 9.51 -6.97 -4.55
C MET A 96 8.10 -6.88 -5.12
N ARG A 97 7.96 -6.27 -6.31
CA ARG A 97 6.67 -6.23 -7.01
C ARG A 97 6.33 -7.64 -7.46
N ALA A 98 5.15 -8.12 -7.09
CA ALA A 98 4.67 -9.39 -7.61
C ALA A 98 4.37 -9.23 -9.11
N PRO A 99 4.79 -10.16 -9.98
CA PRO A 99 4.25 -10.20 -11.33
C PRO A 99 2.72 -10.33 -11.24
N PRO A 100 1.97 -9.71 -12.17
CA PRO A 100 0.53 -9.85 -12.22
C PRO A 100 0.14 -11.34 -12.21
N ARG A 101 -0.71 -11.75 -11.26
CA ARG A 101 -1.25 -13.12 -11.27
C ARG A 101 -2.35 -13.21 -12.32
N GLY A 102 -2.02 -13.70 -13.53
CA GLY A 102 -2.99 -14.07 -14.57
C GLY A 102 -3.42 -12.93 -15.52
N TYR A 103 -3.75 -13.34 -16.75
CA TYR A 103 -3.97 -12.57 -18.00
C TYR A 103 -4.50 -11.13 -17.86
N HIS A 104 -3.59 -10.16 -17.82
CA HIS A 104 -3.84 -8.80 -18.29
C HIS A 104 -2.65 -8.37 -19.16
N GLU A 105 -2.47 -9.10 -20.27
CA GLU A 105 -1.59 -8.69 -21.37
C GLU A 105 -2.42 -8.29 -22.62
N LEU A 106 -3.71 -8.01 -22.44
CA LEU A 106 -4.56 -7.48 -23.51
C LEU A 106 -5.20 -6.19 -23.01
N GLU A 107 -5.08 -5.15 -23.83
CA GLU A 107 -5.50 -3.75 -23.64
C GLU A 107 -4.44 -2.81 -23.09
N THR A 108 -3.36 -2.63 -23.85
CA THR A 108 -2.78 -1.29 -24.06
C THR A 108 -2.32 -1.16 -25.51
N GLU A 109 -3.28 -1.03 -26.41
CA GLU A 109 -3.13 -0.30 -27.67
C GLU A 109 -4.41 0.51 -27.86
N GLU A 110 -4.39 1.78 -27.44
CA GLU A 110 -4.81 2.97 -28.21
C GLU A 110 -4.13 4.22 -27.62
#